data_AF-A0A9E3HTK0-F1
#
_entry.id   AF-A0A9E3HTK0-F1
#
_cell.length_a   1.000
_cell.length_b   1.000
_cell.length_c   1.000
_cell.angle_alpha   90.00
_cell.angle_beta   90.00
_cell.angle_gamma   90.00
#
_symmetry.space_group_name_H-M   'P 1'
#
loop_
_entity.id
_entity.type
_entity.pdbx_description
1 polymer ?
#
loop_
_entity_poly.entity_id
_entity_poly.type
_entity_poly.pdbx_seq_one_letter_code
_entity_poly.pdbx_strand_id
1 'polypeptide(L)'
;MTAKLKITAIALAGLILAYGATLEVAESNFACGYCHTDQHGSWKVSSHKSANCRDCHVEPGIAGALKGQAQGVRDLLVALTRGTHISPHEDPLPISTQNCRDCHGAILFVNELGYEDLPENSLKGQGLVIGHRAHIEKYGMECVECHRGVVHRDPDAVGKYKTNWPMMKKDCGRCHDGTFSRRFQLTVSSVEDRKSCTVCHPYYVAPPDEQIE
;
A
#
# COMPACT_ATOMS: atom_id res chain seq x y z
N MET A 1 38.38 21.46 -24.94
CA MET A 1 37.27 22.04 -24.11
C MET A 1 37.73 23.41 -23.59
N THR A 2 37.05 24.51 -23.95
CA THR A 2 37.47 25.88 -23.59
C THR A 2 37.28 26.15 -22.09
N ALA A 3 38.08 27.06 -21.50
CA ALA A 3 38.00 27.40 -20.07
C ALA A 3 36.60 27.85 -19.64
N LYS A 4 35.89 28.58 -20.52
CA LYS A 4 34.49 28.96 -20.32
C LYS A 4 33.56 27.75 -20.19
N LEU A 5 33.72 26.73 -21.05
CA LEU A 5 32.92 25.50 -20.99
C LEU A 5 33.16 24.72 -19.68
N LYS A 6 34.40 24.70 -19.17
CA LYS A 6 34.73 24.09 -17.87
C LYS A 6 34.05 24.81 -16.70
N ILE A 7 34.10 26.14 -16.69
CA ILE A 7 33.49 26.97 -15.64
C ILE A 7 31.96 26.80 -15.66
N THR A 8 31.33 26.83 -16.84
CA THR A 8 29.88 26.62 -16.96
C THR A 8 29.46 25.23 -16.51
N ALA A 9 30.22 24.18 -16.87
CA ALA A 9 29.94 22.82 -16.43
C ALA A 9 30.04 22.66 -14.90
N ILE A 10 31.07 23.26 -14.27
CA ILE A 10 31.23 23.25 -12.80
C ILE A 10 30.09 24.00 -12.12
N ALA A 11 29.69 25.17 -12.65
CA ALA A 11 28.58 25.94 -12.09
C ALA A 11 27.25 25.19 -12.20
N LEU A 12 26.96 24.55 -13.33
CA LEU A 12 25.77 23.73 -13.52
C LEU A 12 25.77 22.50 -12.59
N ALA A 13 26.90 21.82 -12.46
CA ALA A 13 27.04 20.70 -11.52
C ALA A 13 26.81 21.16 -10.07
N GLY A 14 27.35 22.32 -9.69
CA GLY A 14 27.13 22.92 -8.37
C GLY A 14 25.66 23.25 -8.11
N LEU A 15 24.95 23.81 -9.09
CA LEU A 15 23.51 24.11 -8.99
C LEU A 15 22.67 22.84 -8.87
N ILE A 16 22.98 21.80 -9.64
CA ILE A 16 22.28 20.50 -9.57
C ILE A 16 22.48 19.86 -8.19
N LEU A 17 23.71 19.88 -7.66
CA LEU A 17 24.01 19.35 -6.32
C LEU A 17 23.29 20.14 -5.22
N ALA A 18 23.30 21.47 -5.29
CA ALA A 18 22.58 22.31 -4.35
C ALA A 18 21.06 22.05 -4.38
N TYR A 19 20.49 21.94 -5.58
CA TYR A 19 19.07 21.59 -5.75
C TYR A 19 18.76 20.20 -5.18
N GLY A 20 19.57 19.19 -5.47
CA GLY A 20 19.40 17.84 -4.93
C GLY A 20 19.40 17.81 -3.40
N ALA A 21 20.33 18.53 -2.75
CA ALA A 21 20.38 18.64 -1.30
C ALA A 21 19.13 19.33 -0.71
N THR A 22 18.60 20.35 -1.38
CA THR A 22 17.35 21.00 -0.93
C THR A 22 16.14 20.09 -1.08
N LEU A 23 16.09 19.26 -2.13
CA LEU A 23 15.03 18.29 -2.32
C LEU A 23 15.06 17.24 -1.21
N GLU A 24 16.21 16.65 -0.91
CA GLU A 24 16.34 15.62 0.12
C GLU A 24 15.79 16.09 1.49
N VAL A 25 16.01 17.35 1.85
CA VAL A 25 15.45 17.94 3.07
C VAL A 25 13.94 18.17 2.95
N ALA A 26 13.48 18.82 1.88
CA ALA A 26 12.06 19.14 1.65
C ALA A 26 11.18 17.88 1.49
N GLU A 27 11.79 16.78 1.10
CA GLU A 27 11.18 15.50 0.79
C GLU A 27 11.40 14.46 1.90
N SER A 28 12.04 14.84 3.00
CA SER A 28 12.28 13.98 4.16
C SER A 28 11.00 13.71 4.95
N ASN A 29 10.98 12.59 5.69
CA ASN A 29 9.87 12.26 6.59
C ASN A 29 9.62 13.35 7.64
N PHE A 30 10.68 14.02 8.08
CA PHE A 30 10.59 15.15 9.00
C PHE A 30 9.82 16.31 8.38
N ALA A 31 10.12 16.67 7.13
CA ALA A 31 9.41 17.74 6.42
C ALA A 31 7.94 17.39 6.20
N CYS A 32 7.63 16.15 5.80
CA CYS A 32 6.24 15.68 5.69
C CYS A 32 5.52 15.77 7.04
N GLY A 33 6.16 15.34 8.12
CA GLY A 33 5.61 15.31 9.47
C GLY A 33 5.36 16.68 10.11
N TYR A 34 5.85 17.78 9.51
CA TYR A 34 5.55 19.14 9.96
C TYR A 34 4.07 19.50 9.73
N CYS A 35 3.53 19.07 8.58
CA CYS A 35 2.12 19.28 8.24
C CYS A 35 1.27 18.02 8.50
N HIS A 36 1.80 16.83 8.20
CA HIS A 36 1.09 15.55 8.34
C HIS A 36 1.35 14.91 9.71
N THR A 37 0.98 15.60 10.80
CA THR A 37 1.36 15.22 12.17
C THR A 37 0.85 13.84 12.58
N ASP A 38 -0.41 13.54 12.28
CA ASP A 38 -1.08 12.30 12.70
C ASP A 38 -0.58 11.09 11.88
N GLN A 39 -0.41 11.30 10.57
CA GLN A 39 0.15 10.29 9.67
C GLN A 39 1.61 9.99 10.01
N HIS A 40 2.39 11.01 10.38
CA HIS A 40 3.76 10.83 10.85
C HIS A 40 3.79 10.10 12.20
N GLY A 41 2.86 10.39 13.12
CA GLY A 41 2.70 9.67 14.38
C GLY A 41 2.44 8.17 14.18
N SER A 42 1.46 7.83 13.36
CA SER A 42 1.12 6.43 13.03
C SER A 42 2.26 5.71 12.28
N TRP A 43 2.93 6.38 11.35
CA TRP A 43 4.09 5.83 10.65
C TRP A 43 5.23 5.43 11.60
N LYS A 44 5.57 6.27 12.59
CA LYS A 44 6.67 6.01 13.54
C LYS A 44 6.53 4.71 14.32
N VAL A 45 5.30 4.30 14.60
CA VAL A 45 5.00 3.07 15.35
C VAL A 45 4.65 1.88 14.46
N SER A 46 4.58 2.09 13.14
CA SER A 46 4.26 1.05 12.16
C SER A 46 5.45 0.12 11.87
N SER A 47 5.16 -0.99 11.18
CA SER A 47 6.18 -1.90 10.65
C SER A 47 7.06 -1.28 9.55
N HIS A 48 6.65 -0.16 8.96
CA HIS A 48 7.36 0.53 7.87
C HIS A 48 8.04 1.82 8.33
N LYS A 49 8.27 2.01 9.64
CA LYS A 49 8.94 3.19 10.21
C LYS A 49 10.37 3.44 9.69
N SER A 50 10.95 2.48 8.97
CA SER A 50 12.25 2.61 8.31
C SER A 50 12.17 2.97 6.82
N ALA A 51 10.98 2.96 6.22
CA ALA A 51 10.74 3.41 4.86
C ALA A 51 10.38 4.91 4.86
N ASN A 52 10.77 5.64 3.81
CA ASN A 52 10.42 7.04 3.70
C ASN A 52 8.97 7.20 3.26
N CYS A 53 8.33 8.30 3.67
CA CYS A 53 6.95 8.62 3.28
C CYS A 53 6.78 8.58 1.75
N ARG A 54 7.80 9.05 1.03
CA ARG A 54 7.80 9.13 -0.44
C ARG A 54 7.94 7.79 -1.14
N ASP A 55 8.57 6.81 -0.49
CA ASP A 55 8.71 5.47 -1.07
C ASP A 55 7.33 4.85 -1.32
N CYS A 56 6.31 5.27 -0.57
CA CYS A 56 4.91 4.91 -0.76
C CYS A 56 4.08 5.98 -1.49
N HIS A 57 4.26 7.26 -1.14
CA HIS A 57 3.36 8.34 -1.60
C HIS A 57 3.75 9.03 -2.91
N VAL A 58 4.92 8.71 -3.47
CA VAL A 58 5.38 9.28 -4.74
C VAL A 58 5.53 8.16 -5.75
N GLU A 59 4.84 8.27 -6.87
CA GLU A 59 4.94 7.30 -7.97
C GLU A 59 6.40 7.16 -8.43
N PRO A 60 6.88 5.94 -8.74
CA PRO A 60 8.24 5.74 -9.23
C PRO A 60 8.52 6.46 -10.56
N GLY A 61 9.79 6.83 -10.76
CA GLY A 61 10.26 7.47 -11.99
C GLY A 61 10.17 9.00 -12.00
N ILE A 62 10.72 9.62 -13.05
CA ILE A 62 10.89 11.09 -13.13
C ILE A 62 9.54 11.82 -13.15
N ALA A 63 8.55 11.29 -13.87
CA ALA A 63 7.23 11.90 -13.93
C ALA A 63 6.53 11.90 -12.56
N GLY A 64 6.65 10.79 -11.82
CA GLY A 64 6.13 10.67 -10.46
C GLY A 64 6.83 11.60 -9.48
N ALA A 65 8.15 11.75 -9.58
CA ALA A 65 8.92 12.71 -8.79
C ALA A 65 8.47 14.16 -9.03
N LEU A 66 8.31 14.58 -10.29
CA LEU A 66 7.81 15.93 -10.64
C LEU A 66 6.38 16.15 -10.14
N LYS A 67 5.50 15.15 -10.27
CA LYS A 67 4.14 15.18 -9.74
C LYS A 67 4.12 15.30 -8.22
N GLY A 68 4.97 14.55 -7.54
CA GLY A 68 5.15 14.60 -6.08
C GLY A 68 5.64 15.98 -5.61
N GLN A 69 6.56 16.61 -6.34
CA GLN A 69 7.00 17.98 -6.06
C GLN A 69 5.88 19.00 -6.22
N ALA A 70 5.12 18.93 -7.32
CA ALA A 70 3.98 19.82 -7.55
C ALA A 70 2.91 19.67 -6.44
N GLN A 71 2.66 18.43 -6.02
CA GLN A 71 1.74 18.14 -4.91
C GLN A 71 2.27 18.69 -3.58
N GLY A 72 3.56 18.52 -3.27
CA GLY A 72 4.17 19.07 -2.06
C GLY A 72 4.11 20.60 -1.99
N VAL A 73 4.30 21.31 -3.11
CA VAL A 73 4.10 22.77 -3.18
C VAL A 73 2.65 23.13 -2.90
N ARG A 74 1.69 22.38 -3.47
CA ARG A 74 0.26 22.59 -3.20
C ARG A 74 -0.06 22.38 -1.72
N ASP A 75 0.46 21.32 -1.11
CA ASP A 75 0.22 20.99 0.30
C ASP A 75 0.81 22.06 1.23
N LEU A 76 1.99 22.61 0.90
CA LEU A 76 2.56 23.76 1.60
C LEU A 76 1.67 25.01 1.51
N LEU A 77 1.16 25.33 0.31
CA LEU A 77 0.25 26.46 0.12
C LEU A 77 -1.05 26.28 0.92
N VAL A 78 -1.59 25.06 0.96
CA VAL A 78 -2.74 24.73 1.80
C VAL A 78 -2.41 24.92 3.28
N ALA A 79 -1.27 24.39 3.74
CA ALA A 79 -0.84 24.53 5.13
C ALA A 79 -0.70 26.00 5.57
N LEU A 80 -0.11 26.84 4.72
CA LEU A 80 0.06 28.27 5.00
C LEU A 80 -1.24 29.07 4.99
N THR A 81 -2.25 28.63 4.22
CA THR A 81 -3.50 29.38 4.04
C THR A 81 -4.67 28.86 4.87
N ARG A 82 -4.66 27.57 5.22
CA ARG A 82 -5.77 26.86 5.87
C ARG A 82 -5.35 26.09 7.13
N GLY A 83 -4.07 26.13 7.49
CA GLY A 83 -3.51 25.37 8.61
C GLY A 83 -3.17 23.92 8.25
N THR A 84 -2.62 23.20 9.21
CA THR A 84 -2.02 21.86 9.04
C THR A 84 -2.95 20.71 9.35
N HIS A 85 -4.22 20.96 9.70
CA HIS A 85 -5.15 19.89 10.01
C HIS A 85 -5.69 19.25 8.73
N ILE A 86 -5.23 18.04 8.45
CA ILE A 86 -5.67 17.24 7.31
C ILE A 86 -6.75 16.29 7.83
N SER A 87 -8.01 16.50 7.46
CA SER A 87 -9.01 15.45 7.71
C SER A 87 -8.59 14.20 6.94
N PRO A 88 -8.44 13.05 7.61
CA PRO A 88 -8.20 11.79 6.92
C PRO A 88 -9.32 11.58 5.90
N HIS A 89 -8.99 11.56 4.61
CA HIS A 89 -9.97 11.14 3.62
C HIS A 89 -10.11 9.63 3.77
N GLU A 90 -11.35 9.13 3.81
CA GLU A 90 -11.63 7.69 3.86
C GLU A 90 -11.23 6.96 2.57
N ASP A 91 -10.90 7.71 1.51
CA ASP A 91 -10.27 7.18 0.32
C ASP A 91 -8.74 7.27 0.45
N PRO A 92 -8.04 6.13 0.51
CA PRO A 92 -6.58 6.18 0.48
C PRO A 92 -6.15 6.89 -0.80
N LEU A 93 -5.14 7.75 -0.68
CA LEU A 93 -4.38 8.22 -1.84
C LEU A 93 -4.07 7.00 -2.72
N PRO A 94 -4.25 7.08 -4.05
CA PRO A 94 -3.94 5.97 -4.94
C PRO A 94 -2.43 5.73 -4.91
N ILE A 95 -2.00 4.85 -4.00
CA ILE A 95 -0.64 4.35 -3.91
C ILE A 95 -0.52 3.25 -4.96
N SER A 96 0.41 3.41 -5.89
CA SER A 96 0.63 2.41 -6.92
C SER A 96 1.18 1.12 -6.32
N THR A 97 0.74 0.00 -6.85
CA THR A 97 1.32 -1.33 -6.66
C THR A 97 2.82 -1.35 -6.91
N GLN A 98 3.34 -0.48 -7.79
CA GLN A 98 4.77 -0.42 -8.03
C GLN A 98 5.55 0.00 -6.78
N ASN A 99 5.06 1.01 -6.03
CA ASN A 99 5.68 1.44 -4.78
C ASN A 99 5.81 0.28 -3.77
N CYS A 100 4.81 -0.58 -3.69
CA CYS A 100 4.86 -1.75 -2.82
C CYS A 100 5.83 -2.81 -3.38
N ARG A 101 5.80 -3.06 -4.69
CA ARG A 101 6.58 -4.12 -5.35
C ARG A 101 8.07 -3.83 -5.46
N ASP A 102 8.49 -2.58 -5.34
CA ASP A 102 9.92 -2.23 -5.30
C ASP A 102 10.63 -2.93 -4.13
N CYS A 103 9.92 -3.19 -3.03
CA CYS A 103 10.39 -3.99 -1.89
C CYS A 103 9.72 -5.38 -1.79
N HIS A 104 8.43 -5.48 -2.13
CA HIS A 104 7.61 -6.70 -1.97
C HIS A 104 7.38 -7.45 -3.29
N GLY A 105 8.29 -7.39 -4.27
CA GLY A 105 8.08 -7.95 -5.61
C GLY A 105 7.73 -9.44 -5.64
N ALA A 106 8.20 -10.22 -4.66
CA ALA A 106 7.89 -11.65 -4.54
C ALA A 106 6.39 -11.93 -4.24
N ILE A 107 5.64 -10.95 -3.73
CA ILE A 107 4.25 -11.13 -3.28
C ILE A 107 3.32 -11.60 -4.41
N LEU A 108 3.61 -11.26 -5.66
CA LEU A 108 2.83 -11.69 -6.82
C LEU A 108 2.87 -13.21 -7.04
N PHE A 109 3.85 -13.89 -6.45
CA PHE A 109 4.03 -15.34 -6.50
C PHE A 109 3.58 -16.04 -5.22
N VAL A 110 3.07 -15.29 -4.24
CA VAL A 110 2.60 -15.83 -2.97
C VAL A 110 1.08 -15.97 -3.02
N ASN A 111 0.66 -17.17 -2.64
CA ASN A 111 -0.72 -17.53 -2.38
C ASN A 111 -0.89 -17.63 -0.86
N GLU A 112 -1.71 -16.76 -0.26
CA GLU A 112 -1.83 -16.64 1.21
C GLU A 112 -3.13 -17.21 1.72
N LEU A 113 -3.10 -17.92 2.86
CA LEU A 113 -4.30 -18.45 3.50
C LEU A 113 -4.84 -17.51 4.60
N GLY A 114 -6.01 -16.91 4.37
CA GLY A 114 -6.74 -16.15 5.40
C GLY A 114 -7.68 -17.04 6.21
N TYR A 115 -7.37 -17.30 7.48
CA TYR A 115 -8.17 -18.16 8.36
C TYR A 115 -8.95 -17.40 9.44
N GLU A 116 -8.31 -16.45 10.11
CA GLU A 116 -8.74 -16.03 11.45
C GLU A 116 -9.96 -15.09 11.45
N ASP A 117 -10.18 -14.36 10.35
CA ASP A 117 -11.29 -13.39 10.18
C ASP A 117 -12.47 -13.92 9.34
N LEU A 118 -12.46 -15.21 8.97
CA LEU A 118 -13.55 -15.82 8.22
C LEU A 118 -14.82 -15.95 9.10
N PRO A 119 -16.03 -15.68 8.57
CA PRO A 119 -17.28 -15.86 9.32
C PRO A 119 -17.39 -17.27 9.93
N GLU A 120 -17.96 -17.39 11.12
CA GLU A 120 -18.34 -18.70 11.65
C GLU A 120 -19.33 -19.38 10.69
N ASN A 121 -19.11 -20.67 10.42
CA ASN A 121 -19.82 -21.45 9.39
C ASN A 121 -19.54 -21.06 7.93
N SER A 122 -18.46 -20.30 7.65
CA SER A 122 -17.87 -20.19 6.31
C SER A 122 -16.73 -21.19 6.12
N LEU A 123 -15.92 -21.04 5.08
CA LEU A 123 -14.68 -21.80 4.85
C LEU A 123 -13.59 -21.62 5.93
N LYS A 124 -13.93 -21.19 7.14
CA LYS A 124 -13.02 -21.01 8.28
C LYS A 124 -12.18 -22.26 8.57
N GLY A 125 -12.72 -23.47 8.34
CA GLY A 125 -11.98 -24.73 8.46
C GLY A 125 -11.11 -25.11 7.25
N GLN A 126 -11.21 -24.38 6.14
CA GLN A 126 -10.49 -24.65 4.87
C GLN A 126 -9.49 -23.54 4.50
N GLY A 127 -9.69 -22.32 5.01
CA GLY A 127 -8.89 -21.14 4.67
C GLY A 127 -9.22 -20.56 3.30
N LEU A 128 -8.84 -19.31 3.04
CA LEU A 128 -8.96 -18.67 1.71
C LEU A 128 -7.57 -18.40 1.13
N VAL A 129 -7.19 -19.05 0.03
CA VAL A 129 -5.87 -18.95 -0.64
C VAL A 129 -5.81 -17.76 -1.63
N ILE A 130 -5.60 -16.54 -1.18
CA ILE A 130 -5.60 -15.37 -2.06
C ILE A 130 -4.40 -15.40 -3.02
N GLY A 131 -4.69 -15.45 -4.32
CA GLY A 131 -3.68 -15.28 -5.37
C GLY A 131 -3.51 -13.81 -5.76
N HIS A 132 -2.41 -13.19 -5.35
CA HIS A 132 -2.14 -11.78 -5.62
C HIS A 132 -2.08 -11.45 -7.12
N ARG A 133 -1.41 -12.28 -7.93
CA ARG A 133 -1.30 -12.07 -9.38
C ARG A 133 -2.66 -11.90 -10.07
N ALA A 134 -3.67 -12.69 -9.67
CA ALA A 134 -4.99 -12.57 -10.27
C ALA A 134 -5.62 -11.19 -10.01
N HIS A 135 -5.53 -10.68 -8.78
CA HIS A 135 -6.13 -9.40 -8.43
C HIS A 135 -5.33 -8.22 -8.99
N ILE A 136 -4.01 -8.27 -8.89
CA ILE A 136 -3.13 -7.17 -9.27
C ILE A 136 -2.90 -7.12 -10.78
N GLU A 137 -2.46 -8.23 -11.40
CA GLU A 137 -2.09 -8.21 -12.83
C GLU A 137 -3.30 -8.36 -13.75
N LYS A 138 -4.25 -9.25 -13.43
CA LYS A 138 -5.40 -9.52 -14.31
C LYS A 138 -6.53 -8.50 -14.13
N TYR A 139 -6.81 -8.08 -12.91
CA TYR A 139 -7.91 -7.13 -12.63
C TYR A 139 -7.44 -5.70 -12.33
N GLY A 140 -6.13 -5.44 -12.34
CA GLY A 140 -5.56 -4.11 -12.19
C GLY A 140 -5.85 -3.46 -10.83
N MET A 141 -5.98 -4.26 -9.77
CA MET A 141 -6.22 -3.75 -8.44
C MET A 141 -4.92 -3.23 -7.81
N GLU A 142 -5.04 -2.19 -6.98
CA GLU A 142 -3.93 -1.67 -6.18
C GLU A 142 -3.82 -2.39 -4.83
N CYS A 143 -2.60 -2.56 -4.31
CA CYS A 143 -2.34 -3.25 -3.03
C CYS A 143 -3.16 -2.65 -1.88
N VAL A 144 -3.28 -1.32 -1.86
CA VAL A 144 -3.99 -0.57 -0.81
C VAL A 144 -5.52 -0.67 -0.89
N GLU A 145 -6.07 -1.26 -1.96
CA GLU A 145 -7.51 -1.57 -2.01
C GLU A 145 -7.88 -2.65 -0.99
N CYS A 146 -6.97 -3.59 -0.73
CA CYS A 146 -7.12 -4.61 0.32
C CYS A 146 -6.34 -4.23 1.58
N HIS A 147 -5.05 -3.87 1.45
CA HIS A 147 -4.17 -3.52 2.56
C HIS A 147 -4.37 -2.06 3.01
N ARG A 148 -5.59 -1.72 3.40
CA ARG A 148 -5.97 -0.34 3.74
C ARG A 148 -5.29 0.12 5.03
N GLY A 149 -4.62 1.26 4.96
CA GLY A 149 -4.03 1.90 6.13
C GLY A 149 -2.78 1.19 6.68
N VAL A 150 -1.97 0.58 5.80
CA VAL A 150 -0.71 -0.12 6.16
C VAL A 150 0.08 0.51 7.30
N VAL A 151 0.21 1.84 7.26
CA VAL A 151 0.98 2.65 8.21
C VAL A 151 0.15 3.72 8.92
N HIS A 152 -1.15 3.83 8.59
CA HIS A 152 -2.04 4.90 9.05
C HIS A 152 -3.34 4.40 9.70
N ARG A 153 -3.51 3.08 9.82
CA ARG A 153 -4.67 2.50 10.49
C ARG A 153 -4.58 2.80 11.99
N ASP A 154 -5.75 2.99 12.59
CA ASP A 154 -5.89 3.09 14.04
C ASP A 154 -5.16 1.91 14.72
N PRO A 155 -4.18 2.16 15.61
CA PRO A 155 -3.49 1.11 16.35
C PRO A 155 -4.41 0.11 17.05
N ASP A 156 -5.59 0.54 17.51
CA ASP A 156 -6.57 -0.35 18.15
C ASP A 156 -7.27 -1.26 17.13
N ALA A 157 -7.30 -0.86 15.86
CA ALA A 157 -7.69 -1.71 14.73
C ALA A 157 -6.52 -2.57 14.19
N VAL A 158 -5.28 -2.19 14.47
CA VAL A 158 -4.04 -2.97 14.21
C VAL A 158 -3.71 -3.79 15.46
N GLY A 159 -4.61 -4.68 15.85
CA GLY A 159 -4.56 -5.27 17.21
C GLY A 159 -4.90 -6.74 17.35
N LYS A 160 -5.43 -7.41 16.32
CA LYS A 160 -5.65 -8.87 16.39
C LYS A 160 -4.50 -9.69 15.80
N TYR A 161 -3.80 -9.14 14.82
CA TYR A 161 -2.71 -9.81 14.12
C TYR A 161 -1.51 -8.87 14.06
N LYS A 162 -0.30 -9.38 14.32
CA LYS A 162 0.96 -8.60 14.31
C LYS A 162 1.37 -8.10 12.91
N THR A 163 0.46 -8.13 11.94
CA THR A 163 0.67 -7.92 10.52
C THR A 163 -0.47 -7.11 9.91
N ASN A 164 -0.19 -6.35 8.86
CA ASN A 164 -1.20 -5.59 8.12
C ASN A 164 -1.99 -6.49 7.17
N TRP A 165 -2.66 -7.51 7.70
CA TRP A 165 -3.53 -8.37 6.91
C TRP A 165 -4.85 -7.66 6.57
N PRO A 166 -5.35 -7.82 5.33
CA PRO A 166 -6.65 -7.32 4.95
C PRO A 166 -7.74 -8.12 5.67
N MET A 167 -8.74 -7.43 6.19
CA MET A 167 -9.85 -8.06 6.91
C MET A 167 -10.90 -8.56 5.91
N MET A 168 -11.26 -9.84 5.96
CA MET A 168 -12.17 -10.45 4.99
C MET A 168 -13.47 -9.65 4.78
N LYS A 169 -14.18 -9.34 5.87
CA LYS A 169 -15.48 -8.66 5.80
C LYS A 169 -15.35 -7.18 5.41
N LYS A 170 -14.31 -6.50 5.89
CA LYS A 170 -14.18 -5.04 5.72
C LYS A 170 -13.46 -4.67 4.45
N ASP A 171 -12.52 -5.47 3.96
CA ASP A 171 -11.62 -5.13 2.86
C ASP A 171 -11.99 -5.95 1.60
N CYS A 172 -12.15 -7.27 1.71
CA CYS A 172 -12.51 -8.13 0.57
C CYS A 172 -14.00 -8.04 0.20
N GLY A 173 -14.88 -8.08 1.22
CA GLY A 173 -16.34 -8.08 1.06
C GLY A 173 -16.95 -6.84 0.40
N ARG A 174 -16.16 -5.77 0.20
CA ARG A 174 -16.59 -4.56 -0.51
C ARG A 174 -16.85 -4.81 -1.98
N CYS A 175 -16.05 -5.67 -2.61
CA CYS A 175 -16.10 -5.90 -4.04
C CYS A 175 -16.92 -7.15 -4.40
N HIS A 176 -16.73 -8.24 -3.66
CA HIS A 176 -17.44 -9.51 -3.86
C HIS A 176 -17.60 -10.31 -2.57
N ASP A 177 -18.61 -11.17 -2.53
CA ASP A 177 -18.89 -12.08 -1.42
C ASP A 177 -18.40 -13.52 -1.65
N GLY A 178 -17.67 -13.75 -2.75
CA GLY A 178 -17.19 -15.07 -3.16
C GLY A 178 -18.10 -15.77 -4.18
N THR A 179 -19.25 -15.19 -4.53
CA THR A 179 -20.14 -15.71 -5.58
C THR A 179 -20.28 -14.75 -6.75
N PHE A 180 -20.29 -13.44 -6.46
CA PHE A 180 -20.45 -12.39 -7.46
C PHE A 180 -19.63 -11.16 -7.12
N SER A 181 -18.90 -10.63 -8.09
CA SER A 181 -18.24 -9.33 -7.99
C SER A 181 -19.11 -8.23 -8.57
N ARG A 182 -19.59 -7.33 -7.70
CA ARG A 182 -20.32 -6.13 -8.12
C ARG A 182 -19.45 -5.18 -8.94
N ARG A 183 -18.18 -5.02 -8.55
CA ARG A 183 -17.24 -4.08 -9.19
C ARG A 183 -16.91 -4.47 -10.63
N PHE A 184 -16.77 -5.78 -10.88
CA PHE A 184 -16.40 -6.29 -12.19
C PHE A 184 -17.56 -6.92 -12.96
N GLN A 185 -18.75 -6.98 -12.36
CA GLN A 185 -19.91 -7.72 -12.88
C GLN A 185 -19.59 -9.16 -13.28
N LEU A 186 -18.70 -9.81 -12.52
CA LEU A 186 -18.26 -11.18 -12.78
C LEU A 186 -18.94 -12.14 -11.81
N THR A 187 -19.67 -13.10 -12.36
CA THR A 187 -20.13 -14.28 -11.61
C THR A 187 -19.08 -15.36 -11.76
N VAL A 188 -18.58 -15.90 -10.65
CA VAL A 188 -17.73 -17.09 -10.69
C VAL A 188 -18.70 -18.27 -10.87
N SER A 189 -18.88 -18.72 -12.11
CA SER A 189 -19.93 -19.67 -12.49
C SER A 189 -19.55 -21.15 -12.34
N SER A 190 -18.28 -21.47 -12.07
CA SER A 190 -17.80 -22.84 -11.83
C SER A 190 -17.87 -23.28 -10.36
N VAL A 191 -18.63 -22.58 -9.52
CA VAL A 191 -19.00 -23.03 -8.15
C VAL A 191 -20.40 -23.65 -8.23
N GLU A 192 -20.53 -24.74 -8.99
CA GLU A 192 -21.83 -25.43 -9.16
C GLU A 192 -22.34 -26.08 -7.86
N ASP A 193 -21.54 -26.04 -6.80
CA ASP A 193 -21.97 -26.34 -5.45
C ASP A 193 -21.57 -25.17 -4.55
N ARG A 194 -22.48 -24.63 -3.73
CA ARG A 194 -22.30 -23.44 -2.86
C ARG A 194 -21.26 -23.65 -1.74
N LYS A 195 -20.35 -24.61 -1.90
CA LYS A 195 -19.41 -25.15 -0.91
C LYS A 195 -17.94 -25.05 -1.28
N SER A 196 -17.55 -24.57 -2.46
CA SER A 196 -16.15 -24.73 -2.88
C SER A 196 -15.51 -23.45 -3.40
N CYS A 197 -15.20 -22.50 -2.51
CA CYS A 197 -14.11 -21.56 -2.82
C CYS A 197 -12.77 -22.33 -2.97
N THR A 198 -12.68 -23.58 -2.50
CA THR A 198 -11.54 -24.50 -2.65
C THR A 198 -11.15 -24.88 -4.07
N VAL A 199 -12.04 -24.68 -5.05
CA VAL A 199 -11.71 -24.89 -6.48
C VAL A 199 -10.67 -23.88 -6.96
N CYS A 200 -10.76 -22.63 -6.48
CA CYS A 200 -9.78 -21.59 -6.74
C CYS A 200 -8.81 -21.39 -5.57
N HIS A 201 -9.15 -21.92 -4.40
CA HIS A 201 -8.38 -21.81 -3.16
C HIS A 201 -8.03 -23.19 -2.57
N PRO A 202 -7.19 -24.01 -3.23
CA PRO A 202 -6.89 -25.37 -2.77
C PRO A 202 -6.26 -25.33 -1.37
N TYR A 203 -6.92 -26.01 -0.44
CA TYR A 203 -6.56 -26.13 0.99
C TYR A 203 -5.08 -26.50 1.22
N TYR A 204 -4.53 -26.04 2.34
CA TYR A 204 -3.33 -26.62 2.96
C TYR A 204 -3.74 -27.53 4.11
N VAL A 205 -3.22 -28.76 4.17
CA VAL A 205 -3.34 -29.64 5.34
C VAL A 205 -2.04 -29.49 6.12
N ALA A 206 -2.08 -28.83 7.28
CA ALA A 206 -0.93 -28.77 8.17
C ALA A 206 -0.53 -30.18 8.62
N PRO A 207 0.78 -30.50 8.72
CA PRO A 207 1.20 -31.78 9.27
C PRO A 207 0.74 -31.90 10.74
N PRO A 208 0.50 -33.12 11.25
CA PRO A 208 -0.18 -33.35 12.54
C PRO A 208 0.51 -32.75 13.78
N ASP A 209 1.77 -32.33 13.67
CA ASP A 209 2.61 -31.84 14.76
C ASP A 209 2.54 -30.31 14.99
N GLU A 210 1.87 -29.55 14.13
CA GLU A 210 1.72 -28.09 14.27
C GLU A 210 0.36 -27.63 14.82
N GLN A 211 -0.50 -28.54 15.28
CA GLN A 211 -1.77 -28.18 15.94
C GLN A 211 -1.53 -27.89 17.43
N ILE A 212 -1.13 -26.65 17.73
CA ILE A 212 -1.02 -26.14 19.11
C ILE A 212 -2.45 -25.95 19.67
N GLU A 213 -2.66 -26.43 20.90
CA GLU A 213 -3.88 -26.32 21.72
C GLU A 213 -4.45 -24.88 21.83
#